data_AF-A0A529LW60-F1
#
_entry.id   AF-A0A529LW60-F1
#
_cell.length_a   1.000
_cell.length_b   1.000
_cell.length_c   1.000
_cell.angle_alpha   90.00
_cell.angle_beta   90.00
_cell.angle_gamma   90.00
#
_symmetry.space_group_name_H-M   'P 1'
#
loop_
_entity.id
_entity.type
_entity.pdbx_description
1 polymer ?
#
loop_
_entity_poly.entity_id
_entity_poly.type
_entity_poly.pdbx_seq_one_letter_code
_entity_poly.pdbx_strand_id
1 'polypeptide(L)'
;HVLCEKPLALIAFEADAMMHAARKAGTFLGEAFMYRLHPQTRQLVELIKSGAIGEVRMIKSSFGFAMPGFMPEHRLYANDLAGGGILDVGGYPVSMARLIAGAATGQPFAEPDKVLGAAH
;
A
#
# COMPACT_ATOMS: atom_id res chain seq x y z
N HIS A 1 11.94 0.81 18.63
CA HIS A 1 11.17 0.24 17.51
C HIS A 1 9.90 1.06 17.32
N VAL A 2 9.42 1.23 16.09
CA VAL A 2 8.20 1.97 15.74
C VAL A 2 7.38 1.17 14.74
N LEU A 3 6.09 1.02 15.00
CA LEU A 3 5.10 0.58 14.03
C LEU A 3 4.16 1.77 13.80
N CYS A 4 4.20 2.34 12.60
CA CYS A 4 3.40 3.51 12.22
C CYS A 4 2.19 3.05 11.40
N GLU A 5 1.04 3.68 11.63
CA GLU A 5 -0.12 3.47 10.76
C GLU A 5 0.17 3.91 9.33
N LYS A 6 -0.57 3.34 8.38
CA LYS A 6 -0.50 3.75 6.97
C LYS A 6 -1.29 5.06 6.76
N PRO A 7 -0.86 5.94 5.85
CA PRO A 7 0.43 5.90 5.16
C PRO A 7 1.58 6.30 6.10
N LEU A 8 2.76 5.71 5.91
CA LEU A 8 3.96 5.98 6.74
C LEU A 8 4.32 7.46 6.78
N ALA A 9 4.13 8.17 5.67
CA ALA A 9 4.35 9.60 5.51
C ALA A 9 3.51 10.15 4.33
N LEU A 10 3.46 11.48 4.17
CA LEU A 10 2.67 12.13 3.12
C LEU A 10 3.40 12.10 1.77
N ILE A 11 4.73 12.18 1.81
CA ILE A 11 5.58 12.12 0.61
C ILE A 11 6.74 11.14 0.81
N ALA A 12 7.28 10.64 -0.31
CA ALA A 12 8.37 9.67 -0.30
C ALA A 12 9.62 10.17 0.45
N PHE A 13 9.94 11.46 0.33
CA PHE A 13 11.09 12.07 1.01
C PHE A 13 10.99 11.98 2.55
N GLU A 14 9.80 12.17 3.11
CA GLU A 14 9.56 12.03 4.55
C GLU A 14 9.69 10.58 5.00
N ALA A 15 9.15 9.63 4.22
CA ALA A 15 9.32 8.20 4.49
C ALA A 15 10.80 7.79 4.47
N ASP A 16 11.58 8.29 3.51
CA ASP A 16 13.03 8.07 3.44
C ASP A 16 13.75 8.63 4.67
N ALA A 17 13.38 9.84 5.13
CA ALA A 17 13.93 10.44 6.34
C ALA A 17 13.62 9.60 7.59
N MET A 18 12.40 9.08 7.72
CA MET A 18 12.00 8.18 8.81
C MET A 18 12.80 6.88 8.78
N MET A 19 12.94 6.27 7.60
CA MET A 19 13.74 5.06 7.40
C MET A 19 15.22 5.30 7.75
N HIS A 20 15.79 6.43 7.34
CA HIS A 20 17.16 6.80 7.67
C HIS A 20 17.35 6.95 9.20
N ALA A 21 16.45 7.64 9.88
CA ALA A 21 16.50 7.83 11.33
C ALA A 21 16.41 6.49 12.08
N ALA A 22 15.50 5.59 11.66
CA ALA A 22 15.35 4.27 12.27
C ALA A 22 16.62 3.41 12.10
N ARG A 23 17.23 3.44 10.90
CA ARG A 23 18.51 2.74 10.63
C ARG A 23 19.64 3.29 11.49
N LYS A 24 19.78 4.62 11.59
CA LYS A 24 20.80 5.26 12.44
C LYS A 24 20.64 4.88 13.91
N ALA A 25 19.40 4.74 14.37
CA ALA A 25 19.09 4.31 15.74
C ALA A 25 19.23 2.79 15.95
N GLY A 26 19.45 1.99 14.89
CA GLY A 26 19.48 0.53 14.98
C GLY A 26 18.14 -0.09 15.38
N THR A 27 17.02 0.57 15.08
CA THR A 27 15.69 0.12 15.49
C THR A 27 14.81 -0.25 14.30
N PHE A 28 13.84 -1.13 14.53
CA PHE A 28 12.80 -1.44 13.54
C PHE A 28 11.88 -0.25 13.30
N LEU A 29 11.56 -0.02 12.03
CA LEU A 29 10.45 0.80 11.56
C LEU A 29 9.60 -0.06 10.61
N GLY A 30 8.29 -0.07 10.83
CA GLY A 30 7.34 -0.71 9.93
C GLY A 30 6.11 0.15 9.70
N GLU A 31 5.54 0.05 8.50
CA GLU A 31 4.24 0.61 8.15
C GLU A 31 3.16 -0.46 8.32
N ALA A 32 2.04 -0.11 8.95
CA ALA A 32 1.02 -1.05 9.41
C ALA A 32 0.03 -1.49 8.32
N PHE A 33 0.52 -1.94 7.16
CA PHE A 33 -0.29 -2.66 6.17
C PHE A 33 -0.62 -4.09 6.64
N MET A 34 -1.53 -4.20 7.61
CA MET A 34 -1.83 -5.44 8.35
C MET A 34 -2.14 -6.65 7.45
N TYR A 35 -2.85 -6.44 6.33
CA TYR A 35 -3.23 -7.53 5.43
C TYR A 35 -2.02 -8.24 4.81
N ARG A 36 -0.86 -7.58 4.69
CA ARG A 36 0.37 -8.17 4.16
C ARG A 36 0.87 -9.36 4.99
N LEU A 37 0.51 -9.39 6.26
CA LEU A 37 0.89 -10.44 7.22
C LEU A 37 -0.24 -11.46 7.43
N HIS A 38 -1.38 -11.29 6.76
CA HIS A 38 -2.51 -12.21 6.90
C HIS A 38 -2.23 -13.55 6.19
N PRO A 39 -2.58 -14.72 6.80
CA PRO A 39 -2.37 -16.03 6.18
C PRO A 39 -2.99 -16.17 4.78
N GLN A 40 -4.12 -15.51 4.53
CA GLN A 40 -4.77 -15.49 3.21
C GLN A 40 -3.88 -14.83 2.14
N THR A 41 -3.18 -13.76 2.48
CA THR A 41 -2.26 -13.08 1.55
C THR A 41 -1.04 -13.95 1.26
N ARG A 42 -0.53 -14.68 2.27
CA ARG A 42 0.49 -15.70 2.06
C ARG A 42 0.00 -16.79 1.10
N GLN A 43 -1.19 -17.35 1.33
CA GLN A 43 -1.75 -18.40 0.47
C GLN A 43 -1.98 -17.91 -0.97
N LEU A 44 -2.44 -16.67 -1.15
CA LEU A 44 -2.57 -16.03 -2.47
C LEU A 44 -1.22 -16.01 -3.20
N VAL A 45 -0.15 -15.58 -2.55
CA VAL A 45 1.19 -15.55 -3.14
C VAL A 45 1.65 -16.94 -3.56
N GLU A 46 1.42 -17.96 -2.73
CA GLU A 46 1.80 -19.34 -3.07
C GLU A 46 1.04 -19.87 -4.30
N LEU A 47 -0.26 -19.59 -4.41
CA LEU A 47 -1.06 -19.97 -5.58
C LEU A 47 -0.59 -19.31 -6.87
N ILE A 48 -0.19 -18.04 -6.81
CA ILE A 48 0.38 -17.33 -7.96
C ILE A 48 1.72 -17.95 -8.36
N LYS A 49 2.60 -18.19 -7.39
CA LYS A 49 3.93 -18.78 -7.63
C LYS A 49 3.87 -20.22 -8.14
N SER A 50 2.87 -20.99 -7.72
CA SER A 50 2.68 -22.37 -8.19
C SER A 50 2.12 -22.45 -9.60
N GLY A 51 1.77 -21.32 -10.22
CA GLY A 51 1.16 -21.28 -11.56
C GLY A 51 -0.31 -21.75 -11.57
N ALA A 52 -1.02 -21.69 -10.43
CA ALA A 52 -2.39 -22.22 -10.31
C ALA A 52 -3.39 -21.56 -11.29
N ILE A 53 -3.09 -20.34 -11.76
CA ILE A 53 -3.92 -19.59 -12.72
C ILE A 53 -3.24 -19.37 -14.08
N GLY A 54 -2.09 -20.03 -14.33
CA GLY A 54 -1.25 -19.77 -15.49
C GLY A 54 -0.56 -18.40 -15.42
N GLU A 55 -0.35 -17.78 -16.58
CA GLU A 55 0.32 -16.48 -16.67
C GLU A 55 -0.60 -15.32 -16.22
N VAL A 56 -0.11 -14.49 -15.28
CA VAL A 56 -0.81 -13.28 -14.86
C VAL A 56 -0.74 -12.24 -15.97
N ARG A 57 -1.88 -11.95 -16.61
CA ARG A 57 -1.99 -10.96 -17.69
C ARG A 57 -2.47 -9.58 -17.24
N MET A 58 -3.31 -9.54 -16.20
CA MET A 58 -3.92 -8.31 -15.71
C MET A 58 -4.23 -8.41 -14.23
N ILE A 59 -3.96 -7.33 -13.49
CA ILE A 59 -4.33 -7.20 -12.09
C ILE A 59 -5.23 -5.97 -11.97
N LYS A 60 -6.47 -6.18 -11.50
CA LYS A 60 -7.40 -5.11 -11.15
C LYS A 60 -7.64 -5.15 -9.65
N SER A 61 -7.44 -4.02 -8.98
CA SER A 61 -7.67 -3.90 -7.55
C SER A 61 -8.38 -2.58 -7.26
N SER A 62 -9.32 -2.61 -6.32
CA SER A 62 -10.11 -1.45 -5.92
C SER A 62 -10.42 -1.55 -4.44
N PHE A 63 -10.32 -0.43 -3.73
CA PHE A 63 -10.76 -0.34 -2.35
C PHE A 63 -11.44 1.01 -2.13
N GLY A 64 -12.56 0.98 -1.42
CA GLY A 64 -13.34 2.15 -1.05
C GLY A 64 -14.42 1.75 -0.06
N PHE A 65 -14.95 2.74 0.63
CA PHE A 65 -16.04 2.57 1.58
C PHE A 65 -16.97 3.79 1.49
N ALA A 66 -18.23 3.59 1.87
CA ALA A 66 -19.21 4.65 1.87
C ALA A 66 -19.11 5.46 3.17
N MET A 67 -19.20 6.78 3.05
CA MET A 67 -19.43 7.69 4.17
C MET A 67 -20.88 8.18 4.12
N PRO A 68 -21.50 8.53 5.26
CA PRO A 68 -22.88 9.02 5.30
C PRO A 68 -23.12 10.30 4.47
N GLY A 69 -22.06 11.03 4.14
CA GLY A 69 -22.08 12.23 3.30
C GLY A 69 -20.70 12.88 3.24
N PHE A 70 -20.57 13.93 2.43
CA PHE A 70 -19.37 14.77 2.41
C PHE A 70 -19.31 15.63 3.68
N MET A 71 -18.21 15.53 4.43
CA MET A 71 -17.99 16.25 5.69
C MET A 71 -16.63 16.95 5.63
N PRO A 72 -16.56 18.22 5.20
CA PRO A 72 -15.29 18.88 4.86
C PRO A 72 -14.27 18.92 6.02
N GLU A 73 -14.74 18.90 7.27
CA GLU A 73 -13.92 18.94 8.48
C GLU A 73 -13.41 17.56 8.91
N HIS A 74 -13.98 16.48 8.36
CA HIS A 74 -13.59 15.12 8.71
C HIS A 74 -12.24 14.77 8.07
N ARG A 75 -11.38 14.01 8.78
CA ARG A 75 -10.02 13.64 8.35
C ARG A 75 -9.89 13.02 6.95
N LEU A 76 -10.98 12.46 6.43
CA LEU A 76 -11.01 11.84 5.09
C LEU A 76 -11.15 12.87 3.96
N TYR A 77 -11.58 14.09 4.28
CA TYR A 77 -11.87 15.14 3.32
C TYR A 77 -11.03 16.40 3.56
N ALA A 78 -10.68 16.70 4.81
CA ALA A 78 -9.91 17.89 5.16
C ALA A 78 -8.46 17.80 4.65
N ASN A 79 -8.08 18.68 3.72
CA ASN A 79 -6.72 18.73 3.15
C ASN A 79 -5.64 18.97 4.20
N ASP A 80 -5.91 19.81 5.21
CA ASP A 80 -4.97 20.12 6.30
C ASP A 80 -4.67 18.90 7.18
N LEU A 81 -5.52 17.87 7.13
CA LEU A 81 -5.32 16.58 7.81
C LEU A 81 -4.79 15.49 6.86
N ALA A 82 -4.31 15.89 5.69
CA ALA A 82 -3.93 15.00 4.59
C ALA A 82 -5.06 14.06 4.15
N GLY A 83 -6.30 14.58 4.15
CA GLY A 83 -7.46 13.89 3.63
C GLY A 83 -7.34 13.54 2.14
N GLY A 84 -8.27 12.70 1.69
CA GLY A 84 -8.33 12.21 0.32
C GLY A 84 -8.16 10.69 0.23
N GLY A 85 -8.80 10.11 -0.79
CA GLY A 85 -8.80 8.65 -0.98
C GLY A 85 -7.44 8.06 -1.35
N ILE A 86 -6.55 8.84 -1.98
CA ILE A 86 -5.23 8.35 -2.43
C ILE A 86 -4.37 7.94 -1.23
N LEU A 87 -4.21 8.84 -0.24
CA LEU A 87 -3.38 8.59 0.93
C LEU A 87 -4.06 7.66 1.94
N ASP A 88 -5.38 7.74 2.10
CA ASP A 88 -6.08 6.94 3.11
C ASP A 88 -6.29 5.47 2.70
N VAL A 89 -6.75 5.22 1.46
CA VAL A 89 -7.08 3.87 0.95
C VAL A 89 -6.37 3.48 -0.34
N GLY A 90 -5.84 4.42 -1.11
CA GLY A 90 -5.19 4.15 -2.40
C GLY A 90 -3.95 3.28 -2.29
N GLY A 91 -3.26 3.30 -1.14
CA GLY A 91 -2.11 2.43 -0.88
C GLY A 91 -2.45 0.93 -0.88
N TYR A 92 -3.66 0.53 -0.46
CA TYR A 92 -4.05 -0.88 -0.37
C TYR A 92 -4.07 -1.59 -1.75
N PRO A 93 -4.82 -1.09 -2.76
CA PRO A 93 -4.85 -1.75 -4.06
C PRO A 93 -3.47 -1.72 -4.75
N VAL A 94 -2.70 -0.63 -4.60
CA VAL A 94 -1.35 -0.53 -5.16
C VAL A 94 -0.42 -1.56 -4.51
N SER A 95 -0.39 -1.66 -3.18
CA SER A 95 0.47 -2.60 -2.48
C SER A 95 0.09 -4.06 -2.74
N MET A 96 -1.20 -4.38 -2.94
CA MET A 96 -1.62 -5.72 -3.37
C MET A 96 -1.23 -6.01 -4.83
N ALA A 97 -1.43 -5.05 -5.75
CA ALA A 97 -1.08 -5.25 -7.14
C ALA A 97 0.42 -5.48 -7.33
N ARG A 98 1.26 -4.70 -6.63
CA ARG A 98 2.71 -4.86 -6.62
C ARG A 98 3.15 -6.21 -6.03
N LEU A 99 2.43 -6.72 -5.02
CA LEU A 99 2.67 -8.06 -4.47
C LEU A 99 2.45 -9.15 -5.52
N ILE A 100 1.29 -9.13 -6.15
CA ILE A 100 0.86 -10.17 -7.09
C ILE A 100 1.76 -10.15 -8.34
N ALA A 101 2.06 -8.95 -8.87
CA ALA A 101 2.98 -8.79 -9.99
C ALA A 101 4.39 -9.30 -9.66
N GLY A 102 4.89 -9.01 -8.46
CA GLY A 102 6.16 -9.57 -7.99
C GLY A 102 6.12 -11.09 -7.91
N ALA A 103 5.10 -11.64 -7.26
CA ALA A 103 4.92 -13.09 -7.13
C ALA A 103 4.89 -13.79 -8.50
N ALA A 104 4.22 -13.21 -9.49
CA ALA A 104 4.13 -13.72 -10.85
C ALA A 104 5.47 -13.69 -11.63
N THR A 105 6.40 -12.83 -11.21
CA THR A 105 7.71 -12.62 -11.86
C THR A 105 8.88 -13.14 -11.02
N GLY A 106 8.61 -13.87 -9.94
CA GLY A 106 9.63 -14.39 -9.03
C GLY A 106 10.30 -13.34 -8.13
N GLN A 107 9.72 -12.15 -8.02
CA GLN A 107 10.22 -11.04 -7.19
C GLN A 107 9.39 -10.89 -5.89
N PRO A 108 9.92 -10.25 -4.83
CA PRO A 108 9.15 -9.95 -3.61
C PRO A 108 7.97 -9.00 -3.85
N PHE A 109 8.14 -8.08 -4.81
CA PHE A 109 7.14 -7.16 -5.34
C PHE A 109 7.67 -6.64 -6.69
N ALA A 110 6.79 -6.08 -7.53
CA ALA A 110 7.19 -5.35 -8.73
C ALA A 110 7.02 -3.84 -8.51
N GLU A 111 7.93 -3.05 -9.07
CA GLU A 111 7.74 -1.60 -9.21
C GLU A 111 7.08 -1.29 -10.56
N PRO A 112 6.18 -0.29 -10.61
CA PRO A 112 5.62 0.14 -11.89
C PRO A 112 6.63 0.96 -12.69
N ASP A 113 6.69 0.74 -14.01
CA ASP A 113 7.46 1.61 -14.92
C ASP A 113 6.84 3.02 -15.04
N LYS A 114 5.51 3.09 -14.86
CA LYS A 114 4.73 4.33 -14.96
C LYS A 114 3.55 4.28 -14.00
N VAL A 115 3.35 5.39 -13.29
CA VAL A 115 2.17 5.61 -12.45
C VAL A 115 1.37 6.77 -13.01
N LEU A 116 0.06 6.57 -13.16
CA LEU A 116 -0.89 7.60 -13.58
C LEU A 116 -2.02 7.60 -12.55
N GLY A 117 -2.46 8.79 -12.17
CA GLY A 117 -3.56 8.98 -11.24
C GLY A 117 -4.34 10.23 -11.57
N ALA A 118 -5.62 10.21 -11.22
CA ALA A 118 -6.48 11.38 -11.23
C ALA A 118 -7.14 11.49 -9.85
N ALA A 119 -7.22 12.70 -9.32
CA ALA A 119 -7.99 13.06 -8.15
C ALA A 119 -8.91 14.23 -8.54
N HIS A 120 -10.06 14.31 -7.88
CA HIS A 120 -11.00 15.42 -7.99
C HIS A 120 -10.91 16.30 -6.75
#